data_AF-A0A5F5PZ75-F1
#
_entry.id   AF-A0A5F5PZ75-F1
#
_cell.length_a   1.000
_cell.length_b   1.000
_cell.length_c   1.000
_cell.angle_alpha   90.00
_cell.angle_beta   90.00
_cell.angle_gamma   90.00
#
_symmetry.space_group_name_H-M   'P 1'
#
loop_
_entity.id
_entity.type
_entity.pdbx_description
1 polymer ?
#
loop_
_entity_poly.entity_id
_entity_poly.type
_entity_poly.pdbx_seq_one_letter_code
_entity_poly.pdbx_strand_id
1 'polypeptide(L)'
;MAAPSAPSLPALQQKGLMAADRGRRILGVCGMHPDHQEALKKNRVVLAKQLLLSELLEHLLEKDIITLEMRELIQAKVTSFGQNVELLNLLPKRGPQAFEAFCEALHS
;
A
#
# COMPACT_ATOMS: atom_id res chain seq x y z
N MET A 1 65.01 -14.38 27.80
CA MET A 1 65.46 -14.60 26.40
C MET A 1 64.20 -14.63 25.55
N ALA A 2 63.84 -13.49 24.95
CA ALA A 2 64.23 -13.06 23.60
C ALA A 2 63.30 -13.68 22.54
N ALA A 3 62.38 -12.86 22.01
CA ALA A 3 61.73 -13.07 20.72
C ALA A 3 62.75 -12.90 19.59
N PRO A 4 62.54 -13.55 18.45
CA PRO A 4 62.42 -12.83 17.17
C PRO A 4 61.32 -13.41 16.27
N SER A 5 60.40 -12.63 15.70
CA SER A 5 60.50 -11.84 14.45
C SER A 5 60.61 -12.70 13.17
N ALA A 6 59.53 -12.77 12.37
CA ALA A 6 59.51 -12.36 10.95
C ALA A 6 58.18 -12.76 10.25
N PRO A 7 57.77 -12.03 9.19
CA PRO A 7 56.38 -11.89 8.77
C PRO A 7 56.03 -12.77 7.57
N SER A 8 54.73 -12.92 7.28
CA SER A 8 54.25 -13.39 5.98
C SER A 8 52.87 -12.81 5.67
N LEU A 9 52.86 -11.81 4.78
CA LEU A 9 51.75 -11.53 3.85
C LEU A 9 52.18 -12.09 2.48
N PRO A 10 51.27 -12.70 1.72
CA PRO A 10 50.70 -12.00 0.55
C PRO A 10 49.19 -12.24 0.43
N ALA A 11 48.39 -11.20 0.19
CA ALA A 11 48.01 -10.66 -1.13
C ALA A 11 46.84 -11.43 -1.79
N LEU A 12 45.90 -10.64 -2.34
CA LEU A 12 44.77 -11.04 -3.20
C LEU A 12 43.68 -11.87 -2.50
N GLN A 13 42.40 -11.51 -2.53
CA GLN A 13 41.70 -11.03 -3.72
C GLN A 13 40.47 -10.20 -3.33
N GLN A 14 40.56 -8.93 -3.69
CA GLN A 14 39.44 -8.06 -4.01
C GLN A 14 38.44 -8.80 -4.93
N LYS A 15 37.25 -9.13 -4.43
CA LYS A 15 36.11 -9.43 -5.31
C LYS A 15 35.08 -8.34 -5.13
N GLY A 16 35.36 -7.22 -5.80
CA GLY A 16 34.32 -6.31 -6.22
C GLY A 16 33.36 -7.05 -7.13
N LEU A 17 32.09 -7.09 -6.73
CA LEU A 17 30.99 -7.22 -7.66
C LEU A 17 30.17 -5.94 -7.53
N MET A 18 30.69 -4.92 -8.19
CA MET A 18 29.87 -3.82 -8.68
C MET A 18 28.96 -4.41 -9.75
N ALA A 19 27.68 -4.59 -9.43
CA ALA A 19 26.63 -4.61 -10.43
C ALA A 19 26.00 -3.21 -10.44
N ALA A 20 26.71 -2.27 -11.06
CA ALA A 20 26.05 -1.12 -11.64
C ALA A 20 25.40 -1.64 -12.93
N ASP A 21 24.08 -1.72 -12.97
CA ASP A 21 23.39 -1.43 -14.22
C ASP A 21 21.91 -1.11 -14.00
N ARG A 22 21.61 0.15 -14.31
CA ARG A 22 20.40 0.60 -15.00
C ARG A 22 19.09 0.44 -14.23
N GLY A 23 18.78 1.54 -13.55
CA GLY A 23 17.65 2.33 -14.07
C GLY A 23 16.35 1.56 -14.17
N ARG A 24 16.02 0.75 -13.18
CA ARG A 24 14.62 0.48 -12.92
C ARG A 24 14.10 1.73 -12.22
N ARG A 25 13.69 2.72 -13.02
CA ARG A 25 12.51 3.50 -12.67
C ARG A 25 11.41 2.46 -12.47
N ILE A 26 11.36 1.85 -11.28
CA ILE A 26 10.09 1.33 -10.80
C ILE A 26 9.30 2.61 -10.74
N LEU A 27 8.50 2.86 -11.78
CA LEU A 27 7.29 3.64 -11.65
C LEU A 27 6.62 2.98 -10.45
N GLY A 28 6.85 3.56 -9.27
CA GLY A 28 6.35 3.04 -8.01
C GLY A 28 4.90 2.72 -8.27
N VAL A 29 4.51 1.47 -8.06
CA VAL A 29 3.16 1.01 -8.39
C VAL A 29 2.22 2.00 -7.72
N CYS A 30 1.64 2.90 -8.51
CA CYS A 30 0.88 4.03 -8.02
C CYS A 30 -0.53 3.51 -7.73
N GLY A 31 -0.64 2.71 -6.67
CA GLY A 31 -1.86 1.98 -6.39
C GLY A 31 -1.69 0.94 -5.29
N MET A 32 -2.82 0.35 -4.93
CA MET A 32 -2.92 -0.71 -3.94
C MET A 32 -2.25 -2.01 -4.43
N HIS A 33 -1.69 -2.80 -3.52
CA HIS A 33 -1.10 -4.11 -3.84
C HIS A 33 -2.12 -5.03 -4.56
N PRO A 34 -1.72 -5.78 -5.62
CA PRO A 34 -2.66 -6.61 -6.40
C PRO A 34 -3.44 -7.62 -5.55
N ASP A 35 -2.83 -8.23 -4.53
CA ASP A 35 -3.52 -9.17 -3.64
C ASP A 35 -4.64 -8.51 -2.83
N HIS A 36 -4.41 -7.27 -2.38
CA HIS A 36 -5.42 -6.47 -1.68
C HIS A 36 -6.56 -6.09 -2.63
N GLN A 37 -6.25 -5.73 -3.88
CA GLN A 37 -7.28 -5.46 -4.89
C GLN A 37 -8.12 -6.70 -5.16
N GLU A 38 -7.50 -7.87 -5.24
CA GLU A 38 -8.19 -9.14 -5.47
C GLU A 38 -9.09 -9.52 -4.28
N ALA A 39 -8.63 -9.26 -3.05
CA ALA A 39 -9.45 -9.43 -1.85
C ALA A 39 -10.69 -8.52 -1.87
N LEU A 40 -10.54 -7.25 -2.25
CA LEU A 40 -11.68 -6.32 -2.40
C LEU A 40 -12.65 -6.78 -3.49
N LYS A 41 -12.15 -7.29 -4.63
CA LYS A 41 -12.99 -7.80 -5.73
C LYS A 41 -13.80 -9.02 -5.31
N LYS A 42 -13.16 -10.01 -4.68
CA LYS A 42 -13.81 -11.26 -4.23
C LYS A 42 -14.92 -10.99 -3.22
N ASN A 43 -14.68 -10.07 -2.29
CA ASN A 43 -15.62 -9.75 -1.22
C ASN A 43 -16.57 -8.59 -1.56
N ARG A 44 -16.48 -8.02 -2.78
CA ARG A 44 -17.12 -6.76 -3.16
C ARG A 44 -18.61 -6.69 -2.84
N VAL A 45 -19.36 -7.74 -3.18
CA VAL A 45 -20.82 -7.78 -2.98
C VAL A 45 -21.17 -7.84 -1.50
N VAL A 46 -20.42 -8.61 -0.72
CA VAL A 46 -20.62 -8.78 0.72
C VAL A 46 -20.32 -7.47 1.44
N LEU A 47 -19.16 -6.88 1.14
CA LEU A 47 -18.74 -5.57 1.65
C LEU A 47 -19.78 -4.50 1.30
N ALA A 48 -20.18 -4.39 0.03
CA ALA A 48 -21.14 -3.36 -0.40
C ALA A 48 -22.49 -3.43 0.33
N LYS A 49 -22.90 -4.60 0.83
CA LYS A 49 -24.16 -4.78 1.59
C LYS A 49 -24.03 -4.47 3.08
N GLN A 50 -22.86 -4.69 3.67
CA GLN A 50 -22.67 -4.67 5.13
C GLN A 50 -21.90 -3.44 5.63
N LEU A 51 -21.21 -2.72 4.75
CA LEU A 51 -20.40 -1.57 5.14
C LEU A 51 -21.27 -0.41 5.66
N LEU A 52 -20.90 0.06 6.85
CA LEU A 52 -21.36 1.32 7.43
C LEU A 52 -20.50 2.46 6.89
N LEU A 53 -21.02 3.16 5.89
CA LEU A 53 -20.23 4.11 5.11
C LEU A 53 -19.83 5.38 5.88
N SER A 54 -20.65 5.84 6.82
CA SER A 54 -20.46 7.12 7.51
C SER A 54 -19.16 7.17 8.30
N GLU A 55 -18.97 6.21 9.20
CA GLU A 55 -17.79 6.07 10.07
C GLU A 55 -16.54 5.81 9.23
N LEU A 56 -16.70 4.98 8.20
CA LEU A 56 -15.61 4.56 7.35
C LEU A 56 -15.09 5.71 6.46
N LEU A 57 -15.98 6.57 5.95
CA LEU A 57 -15.55 7.78 5.23
C LEU A 57 -14.84 8.78 6.15
N GLU A 58 -15.26 8.91 7.40
CA GLU A 58 -14.61 9.78 8.39
C GLU A 58 -13.18 9.31 8.67
N HIS A 59 -13.01 8.03 8.96
CA HIS A 59 -11.69 7.44 9.21
C HIS A 59 -10.75 7.56 7.99
N LEU A 60 -11.27 7.36 6.78
CA LEU A 60 -10.47 7.50 5.55
C LEU A 60 -10.13 8.96 5.22
N LEU A 61 -10.93 9.94 5.66
CA LEU A 61 -10.61 11.36 5.55
C LEU A 61 -9.51 11.75 6.54
N GLU A 62 -9.60 11.29 7.78
CA GLU A 62 -8.58 11.55 8.82
C GLU A 62 -7.18 11.03 8.42
N LYS A 63 -7.14 9.94 7.66
CA LYS A 63 -5.91 9.31 7.14
C LYS A 63 -5.48 9.87 5.78
N ASP A 64 -6.13 10.91 5.27
CA ASP A 64 -5.88 11.50 3.94
C ASP A 64 -5.94 10.49 2.77
N ILE A 65 -6.68 9.39 2.93
CA ILE A 65 -6.85 8.36 1.88
C ILE A 65 -7.85 8.83 0.83
N ILE A 66 -8.87 9.57 1.25
CA ILE A 66 -9.86 10.21 0.39
C ILE A 66 -9.92 11.70 0.73
N THR A 67 -10.41 12.52 -0.21
CA THR A 67 -10.66 13.94 0.01
C THR A 67 -12.14 14.20 0.27
N LEU A 68 -12.47 15.38 0.77
CA LEU A 68 -13.87 15.82 0.95
C LEU A 68 -14.66 15.76 -0.35
N GLU A 69 -14.07 16.18 -1.47
CA GLU A 69 -14.70 16.08 -2.79
C GLU A 69 -15.06 14.63 -3.15
N MET A 70 -14.19 13.67 -2.83
CA MET A 70 -14.46 12.26 -3.07
C MET A 70 -15.58 11.72 -2.16
N ARG A 71 -15.63 12.18 -0.92
CA ARG A 71 -16.74 11.88 0.01
C ARG A 71 -18.06 12.35 -0.59
N GLU A 72 -18.11 13.57 -1.10
CA GLU A 72 -19.30 14.14 -1.74
C GLU A 72 -19.72 13.34 -2.98
N LEU A 73 -18.76 12.97 -3.85
CA LEU A 73 -19.03 12.13 -5.03
C LEU A 73 -19.57 10.75 -4.66
N ILE A 74 -19.05 10.15 -3.59
CA ILE A 74 -19.55 8.89 -3.06
C ILE A 74 -20.98 9.08 -2.53
N GLN A 75 -21.21 10.08 -1.69
CA GLN A 75 -22.50 10.36 -1.08
C GLN A 75 -23.58 10.79 -2.09
N ALA A 76 -23.19 11.35 -3.23
CA ALA A 76 -24.08 11.69 -4.33
C ALA A 76 -24.78 10.47 -4.96
N LYS A 77 -24.31 9.23 -4.70
CA LYS A 77 -25.05 8.03 -5.13
C LYS A 77 -26.34 7.88 -4.32
N VAL A 78 -27.42 7.54 -5.03
CA VAL A 78 -28.78 7.46 -4.49
C VAL A 78 -28.95 6.35 -3.45
N THR A 79 -28.23 5.24 -3.59
CA THR A 79 -28.39 4.05 -2.73
C THR A 79 -27.14 3.83 -1.90
N SER A 80 -27.31 3.42 -0.63
CA SER A 80 -26.19 3.06 0.26
C SER A 80 -25.27 2.00 -0.38
N PHE A 81 -25.87 1.00 -1.03
CA PHE A 81 -25.11 0.01 -1.81
C PHE A 81 -24.28 0.66 -2.92
N GLY A 82 -24.85 1.60 -3.68
CA GLY A 82 -24.15 2.32 -4.73
C GLY A 82 -23.01 3.19 -4.19
N GLN A 83 -23.23 3.84 -3.04
CA GLN A 83 -22.19 4.60 -2.35
C GLN A 83 -21.02 3.68 -1.93
N ASN A 84 -21.32 2.53 -1.30
CA ASN A 84 -20.32 1.55 -0.89
C ASN A 84 -19.53 0.98 -2.08
N VAL A 85 -20.23 0.68 -3.19
CA VAL A 85 -19.63 0.22 -4.45
C VAL A 85 -18.67 1.26 -5.03
N GLU A 86 -19.03 2.55 -4.96
CA GLU A 86 -18.19 3.65 -5.43
C GLU A 86 -16.92 3.75 -4.58
N LEU A 87 -17.03 3.69 -3.25
CA LEU A 87 -15.87 3.68 -2.37
C LEU A 87 -14.94 2.50 -2.67
N LEU A 88 -15.48 1.28 -2.80
CA LEU A 88 -14.68 0.09 -3.09
C LEU A 88 -13.98 0.15 -4.47
N ASN A 89 -14.52 0.92 -5.43
CA ASN A 89 -13.85 1.21 -6.71
C ASN A 89 -12.74 2.26 -6.59
N LEU A 90 -12.86 3.14 -5.59
CA LEU A 90 -11.96 4.24 -5.37
C LEU A 90 -10.67 3.78 -4.70
N LEU A 91 -10.77 2.91 -3.68
CA LEU A 91 -9.65 2.49 -2.83
C LEU A 91 -8.42 1.98 -3.61
N PRO A 92 -8.54 1.13 -4.67
CA PRO A 92 -7.38 0.66 -5.43
C PRO A 92 -6.52 1.78 -6.05
N LYS A 93 -7.13 2.95 -6.30
CA LYS A 93 -6.50 4.12 -6.93
C LYS A 93 -5.84 5.06 -5.92
N ARG A 94 -6.02 4.84 -4.61
CA ARG A 94 -5.53 5.74 -3.54
C ARG A 94 -4.13 5.44 -3.05
N GLY A 95 -3.53 4.36 -3.54
CA GLY A 95 -2.15 3.99 -3.22
C GLY A 95 -2.07 2.81 -2.23
N PRO A 96 -0.85 2.48 -1.79
CA PRO A 96 -0.59 1.26 -1.03
C PRO A 96 -1.21 1.25 0.36
N GLN A 97 -1.31 2.41 1.03
CA GLN A 97 -1.83 2.53 2.40
C GLN A 97 -3.36 2.44 2.49
N ALA A 98 -4.06 2.60 1.37
CA ALA A 98 -5.52 2.67 1.34
C ALA A 98 -6.20 1.39 1.82
N PHE A 99 -5.57 0.24 1.61
CA PHE A 99 -6.13 -1.04 2.07
C PHE A 99 -6.01 -1.20 3.59
N GLU A 100 -4.85 -0.85 4.15
CA GLU A 100 -4.61 -0.95 5.59
C GLU A 100 -5.51 0.01 6.36
N ALA A 101 -5.57 1.27 5.94
CA ALA A 101 -6.48 2.26 6.53
C ALA A 101 -7.97 1.84 6.39
N PHE A 102 -8.34 1.22 5.28
CA PHE A 102 -9.68 0.64 5.12
C PHE A 102 -9.93 -0.48 6.14
N CYS A 103 -8.98 -1.39 6.33
CA CYS A 103 -9.11 -2.46 7.32
C CYS A 103 -9.11 -1.94 8.77
N GLU A 104 -8.35 -0.90 9.09
CA GLU A 104 -8.41 -0.22 10.39
C GLU A 104 -9.82 0.33 10.65
N ALA A 105 -10.40 1.00 9.66
CA ALA A 105 -11.75 1.56 9.73
C ALA A 105 -12.87 0.49 9.79
N LEU A 106 -12.59 -0.77 9.47
CA LEU A 106 -13.55 -1.87 9.66
C LEU A 106 -13.56 -2.43 11.08
N HIS A 107 -12.50 -2.16 11.86
CA HIS A 107 -12.34 -2.66 13.22
C HIS A 107 -12.53 -1.58 14.29
N SER A 108 -12.67 -0.32 13.88
CA SER A 108 -13.06 0.82 14.72
C SER A 108 -14.53 0.75 15.09
#